data_AF-A0A842K9T8-F1
#
_entry.id   AF-A0A842K9T8-F1
#
_cell.length_a   1.000
_cell.length_b   1.000
_cell.length_c   1.000
_cell.angle_alpha   90.00
_cell.angle_beta   90.00
_cell.angle_gamma   90.00
#
_symmetry.space_group_name_H-M   'P 1'
#
loop_
_entity.id
_entity.type
_entity.pdbx_description
1 polymer ?
#
loop_
_entity_poly.entity_id
_entity_poly.type
_entity_poly.pdbx_seq_one_letter_code
_entity_poly.pdbx_strand_id
1 'polypeptide(L)'
;MGTPTAPVAPAVETSEVLDYRHYGTLEEIYHRELIRLAAVGVADPEVTSTGGNCYALTGDAGYAPDGRSIYLLATTNGDPALTTGEPITSWAVGLYEMQGDSVALAMGEASVDALGDSPDALGCAATRARTALHQYTGGAPAGKVALIGDQGVTWIPA
;
A
#
# COMPACT_ATOMS: atom_id res chain seq x y z
N MET A 1 -40.33 37.31 45.25
CA MET A 1 -40.75 36.45 44.13
C MET A 1 -39.50 36.13 43.32
N GLY A 2 -38.77 35.08 43.69
CA GLY A 2 -37.58 34.63 42.98
C GLY A 2 -37.85 33.25 42.39
N THR A 3 -37.82 33.14 41.07
CA THR A 3 -37.95 31.86 40.36
C THR A 3 -36.68 31.02 40.54
N PRO A 4 -36.77 29.73 40.90
CA PRO A 4 -35.58 28.87 40.99
C PRO A 4 -35.14 28.43 39.58
N THR A 5 -33.86 28.66 39.26
CA THR A 5 -33.21 28.17 38.04
C THR A 5 -33.07 26.64 38.11
N ALA A 6 -33.56 25.94 37.09
CA ALA A 6 -33.43 24.48 36.99
C ALA A 6 -31.96 24.04 36.80
N PRO A 7 -31.56 22.84 37.25
CA PRO A 7 -30.18 22.37 37.10
C PRO A 7 -29.90 22.03 35.64
N VAL A 8 -28.87 22.65 35.08
CA VAL A 8 -28.30 22.27 33.78
C VAL A 8 -27.65 20.90 33.93
N ALA A 9 -28.15 19.92 33.17
CA ALA A 9 -27.49 18.61 33.05
C ALA A 9 -26.07 18.81 32.48
N PRO A 10 -25.06 18.03 32.92
CA PRO A 10 -23.72 18.16 32.38
C PRO A 10 -23.77 17.86 30.88
N ALA A 11 -23.33 18.83 30.08
CA ALA A 11 -23.04 18.58 28.67
C ALA A 11 -22.04 17.42 28.64
N VAL A 12 -22.45 16.30 28.06
CA VAL A 12 -21.53 15.24 27.70
C VAL A 12 -20.60 15.87 26.67
N GLU A 13 -19.42 16.30 27.12
CA GLU A 13 -18.31 16.59 26.23
C GLU A 13 -17.97 15.27 25.54
N THR A 14 -18.60 15.04 24.40
CA THR A 14 -18.02 14.21 23.37
C THR A 14 -16.77 14.96 22.94
N SER A 15 -15.66 14.71 23.64
CA SER A 15 -14.32 15.01 23.14
C SER A 15 -14.13 14.18 21.87
N GLU A 16 -14.68 14.67 20.77
CA GLU A 16 -14.14 14.40 19.45
C GLU A 16 -12.73 14.95 19.51
N VAL A 17 -11.78 14.06 19.81
CA VAL A 17 -10.38 14.32 19.52
C VAL A 17 -10.35 14.63 18.02
N LEU A 18 -10.27 15.91 17.68
CA LEU A 18 -10.06 16.36 16.32
C LEU A 18 -8.76 15.71 15.85
N ASP A 19 -8.89 14.62 15.11
CA ASP A 19 -7.77 13.96 14.47
C ASP A 19 -7.32 14.85 13.31
N TYR A 20 -6.35 15.72 13.56
CA TYR A 20 -5.81 16.62 12.54
C TYR A 20 -5.17 15.88 11.35
N ARG A 21 -5.03 14.54 11.41
CA ARG A 21 -4.63 13.71 10.24
C ARG A 21 -5.74 13.59 9.19
N HIS A 22 -6.98 13.98 9.51
CA HIS A 22 -8.11 14.00 8.57
C HIS A 22 -8.18 15.26 7.68
N TYR A 23 -7.26 16.23 7.83
CA TYR A 23 -7.30 17.49 7.09
C TYR A 23 -6.31 17.59 5.91
N GLY A 24 -5.45 16.59 5.70
CA GLY A 24 -4.67 16.45 4.47
C GLY A 24 -5.36 15.50 3.50
N THR A 25 -5.30 15.78 2.20
CA THR A 25 -5.69 14.77 1.21
C THR A 25 -4.80 13.53 1.38
N LEU A 26 -5.30 12.31 1.16
CA LEU A 26 -4.45 11.11 1.27
C LEU A 26 -3.21 11.18 0.35
N GLU A 27 -3.32 11.92 -0.74
CA GLU A 27 -2.22 12.27 -1.63
C GLU A 27 -1.12 13.09 -0.95
N GLU A 28 -1.46 13.98 -0.01
CA GLU A 28 -0.48 14.70 0.80
C GLU A 28 0.23 13.78 1.80
N ILE A 29 -0.50 12.81 2.37
CA ILE A 29 0.06 11.84 3.33
C ILE A 29 1.09 10.94 2.64
N TYR A 30 0.76 10.44 1.43
CA TYR A 30 1.60 9.52 0.67
C TYR A 30 2.41 10.20 -0.44
N HIS A 31 2.50 11.53 -0.46
CA HIS A 31 3.16 12.27 -1.54
C HIS A 31 4.61 11.81 -1.78
N ARG A 32 5.34 11.53 -0.69
CA ARG A 32 6.71 11.04 -0.75
C ARG A 32 6.79 9.66 -1.41
N GLU A 33 5.85 8.78 -1.07
CA GLU A 33 5.76 7.43 -1.61
C GLU A 33 5.38 7.44 -3.09
N LEU A 34 4.48 8.33 -3.51
CA LEU A 34 4.13 8.55 -4.92
C LEU A 34 5.36 9.01 -5.73
N ILE A 35 6.15 9.95 -5.20
CA ILE A 35 7.41 10.37 -5.84
C ILE A 35 8.40 9.20 -5.97
N ARG A 36 8.49 8.35 -4.95
CA ARG A 36 9.38 7.16 -4.98
C ARG A 36 8.93 6.16 -6.04
N LEU A 37 7.63 5.90 -6.15
CA LEU A 37 7.06 5.05 -7.20
C LEU A 37 7.37 5.62 -8.59
N ALA A 38 7.17 6.92 -8.79
CA ALA A 38 7.55 7.58 -10.04
C ALA A 38 9.05 7.46 -10.33
N ALA A 39 9.90 7.62 -9.31
CA ALA A 39 11.36 7.52 -9.46
C ALA A 39 11.84 6.11 -9.85
N VAL A 40 11.12 5.06 -9.44
CA VAL A 40 11.36 3.68 -9.92
C VAL A 40 10.63 3.36 -11.22
N GLY A 41 9.99 4.34 -11.86
CA GLY A 41 9.38 4.21 -13.18
C GLY A 41 7.98 3.61 -13.17
N VAL A 42 7.21 3.81 -12.11
CA VAL A 42 5.75 3.61 -12.13
C VAL A 42 5.12 4.86 -12.72
N ALA A 43 4.31 4.71 -13.78
CA ALA A 43 3.64 5.84 -14.39
C ALA A 43 2.31 6.14 -13.69
N ASP A 44 1.99 7.43 -13.60
CA ASP A 44 0.78 7.97 -12.97
C ASP A 44 0.46 7.37 -11.60
N PRO A 45 1.41 7.37 -10.64
CA PRO A 45 1.15 6.79 -9.34
C PRO A 45 0.12 7.63 -8.57
N GLU A 46 -0.89 6.98 -8.02
CA GLU A 46 -1.98 7.62 -7.26
C GLU A 46 -2.36 6.84 -6.00
N VAL A 47 -3.13 7.48 -5.12
CA VAL A 47 -3.76 6.80 -3.98
C VAL A 47 -5.17 6.40 -4.38
N THR A 48 -5.47 5.11 -4.43
CA THR A 48 -6.79 4.59 -4.79
C THR A 48 -7.46 3.94 -3.60
N SER A 49 -8.78 4.15 -3.44
CA SER A 49 -9.57 3.36 -2.49
C SER A 49 -9.81 1.95 -3.03
N THR A 50 -9.51 0.94 -2.21
CA THR A 50 -9.76 -0.47 -2.52
C THR A 50 -11.09 -0.97 -1.94
N GLY A 51 -11.91 -0.06 -1.38
CA GLY A 51 -13.17 -0.36 -0.70
C GLY A 51 -12.98 -0.60 0.81
N GLY A 52 -14.07 -0.56 1.57
CA GLY A 52 -14.04 -0.88 3.01
C GLY A 52 -13.18 0.05 3.88
N ASN A 53 -12.95 1.30 3.44
CA ASN A 53 -12.00 2.25 4.05
C ASN A 53 -10.52 1.81 3.96
N CYS A 54 -10.21 0.96 3.00
CA CYS A 54 -8.86 0.57 2.65
C CYS A 54 -8.37 1.39 1.44
N TYR A 55 -7.07 1.68 1.44
CA TYR A 55 -6.39 2.43 0.39
C TYR A 55 -5.16 1.65 -0.08
N ALA A 56 -4.69 1.93 -1.29
CA ALA A 56 -3.45 1.42 -1.83
C ALA A 56 -2.78 2.50 -2.69
N LEU A 57 -1.46 2.38 -2.88
CA LEU A 57 -0.79 3.14 -3.94
C LEU A 57 -0.82 2.31 -5.21
N THR A 58 -1.20 2.93 -6.31
CA THR A 58 -1.42 2.24 -7.59
C THR A 58 -0.69 2.96 -8.70
N GLY A 59 -0.62 2.34 -9.89
CA GLY A 59 -0.04 2.96 -11.08
C GLY A 59 0.31 1.93 -12.15
N ASP A 60 0.80 2.39 -13.29
CA ASP A 60 1.28 1.51 -14.36
C ASP A 60 2.73 1.09 -14.06
N ALA A 61 2.93 -0.21 -13.88
CA ALA A 61 4.20 -0.83 -13.52
C ALA A 61 5.14 -1.04 -14.73
N GLY A 62 4.79 -0.54 -15.91
CA GLY A 62 5.44 -0.84 -17.18
C GLY A 62 4.87 -2.10 -17.81
N TYR A 63 5.71 -2.79 -18.58
CA TYR A 63 5.29 -3.93 -19.41
C TYR A 63 5.87 -5.25 -18.89
N ALA A 64 5.06 -6.31 -18.93
CA ALA A 64 5.53 -7.68 -18.74
C ALA A 64 6.38 -8.17 -19.93
N PRO A 65 7.09 -9.31 -19.81
CA PRO A 65 7.90 -9.88 -20.90
C PRO A 65 7.15 -10.09 -22.23
N ASP A 66 5.84 -10.32 -22.16
CA ASP A 66 4.92 -10.52 -23.29
C ASP A 66 4.36 -9.21 -23.87
N GLY A 67 4.73 -8.06 -23.29
CA GLY A 67 4.40 -6.72 -23.78
C GLY A 67 3.07 -6.15 -23.29
N ARG A 68 2.32 -6.85 -22.42
CA ARG A 68 1.11 -6.27 -21.79
C ARG A 68 1.49 -5.27 -20.70
N SER A 69 0.71 -4.20 -20.56
CA SER A 69 0.84 -3.27 -19.43
C SER A 69 0.43 -4.00 -18.14
N ILE A 70 1.04 -3.60 -17.03
CA ILE A 70 0.91 -4.26 -15.74
C ILE A 70 0.47 -3.23 -14.71
N TYR A 71 -0.59 -3.56 -14.00
CA TYR A 71 -1.10 -2.75 -12.92
C TYR A 71 -0.32 -3.02 -11.63
N LEU A 72 0.14 -1.96 -10.96
CA LEU A 72 0.79 -2.04 -9.65
C LEU A 72 -0.21 -1.74 -8.54
N LEU A 73 -0.10 -2.49 -7.45
CA LEU A 73 -0.77 -2.19 -6.19
C LEU A 73 0.22 -2.37 -5.03
N ALA A 74 0.42 -1.31 -4.24
CA ALA A 74 1.28 -1.32 -3.06
C ALA A 74 0.50 -1.08 -1.77
N THR A 75 0.82 -1.88 -0.76
CA THR A 75 0.26 -1.82 0.60
C THR A 75 1.36 -1.93 1.65
N THR A 76 1.00 -1.73 2.91
CA THR A 76 1.93 -1.71 4.05
C THR A 76 1.63 -2.82 5.04
N ASN A 77 2.65 -3.32 5.76
CA ASN A 77 2.53 -4.21 6.94
C ASN A 77 1.85 -5.58 6.75
N GLY A 78 1.48 -5.96 5.53
CA GLY A 78 0.76 -7.21 5.25
C GLY A 78 -0.73 -7.10 5.57
N ASP A 79 -1.55 -7.51 4.59
CA ASP A 79 -3.02 -7.39 4.48
C ASP A 79 -3.60 -5.95 4.28
N PRO A 80 -4.76 -5.83 3.61
CA PRO A 80 -4.86 -5.07 2.37
C PRO A 80 -5.28 -3.62 2.60
N ALA A 81 -4.39 -2.81 3.16
CA ALA A 81 -4.57 -1.36 3.17
C ALA A 81 -3.26 -0.63 3.44
N LEU A 82 -3.26 0.65 3.09
CA LEU A 82 -2.36 1.62 3.69
C LEU A 82 -2.78 1.87 5.14
N THR A 83 -1.87 1.68 6.10
CA THR A 83 -2.12 1.96 7.51
C THR A 83 -1.74 3.40 7.83
N THR A 84 -2.70 4.23 8.26
CA THR A 84 -2.46 5.64 8.65
C THR A 84 -2.23 5.82 10.16
N GLY A 85 -2.52 4.78 10.95
CA GLY A 85 -2.40 4.79 12.42
C GLY A 85 -1.17 4.09 12.97
N GLU A 86 -0.49 3.29 12.16
CA GLU A 86 0.62 2.43 12.57
C GLU A 86 1.91 2.77 11.81
N PRO A 87 3.08 2.59 12.43
CA PRO A 87 4.34 2.75 11.71
C PRO A 87 4.41 1.75 10.55
N ILE A 88 4.84 2.23 9.40
CA ILE A 88 5.12 1.36 8.26
C ILE A 88 6.42 0.61 8.56
N THR A 89 6.30 -0.70 8.71
CA THR A 89 7.39 -1.64 8.99
C THR A 89 7.73 -2.51 7.79
N SER A 90 6.84 -2.61 6.80
CA SER A 90 7.11 -3.27 5.53
C SER A 90 6.22 -2.72 4.42
N TRP A 91 6.68 -2.91 3.18
CA TRP A 91 5.93 -2.69 1.95
C TRP A 91 5.72 -4.01 1.22
N ALA A 92 4.51 -4.22 0.73
CA ALA A 92 4.17 -5.28 -0.20
C ALA A 92 3.70 -4.64 -1.52
N VAL A 93 4.21 -5.15 -2.64
CA VAL A 93 3.85 -4.72 -4.00
C VAL A 93 3.40 -5.94 -4.79
N GLY A 94 2.17 -5.92 -5.26
CA GLY A 94 1.62 -6.88 -6.20
C GLY A 94 1.55 -6.30 -7.60
N LEU A 95 1.85 -7.13 -8.60
CA LEU A 95 1.71 -6.83 -10.02
C LEU A 95 0.56 -7.65 -10.60
N TYR A 96 -0.40 -6.98 -11.22
CA TYR A 96 -1.64 -7.56 -11.73
C TYR A 96 -1.73 -7.32 -13.23
N GLU A 97 -2.50 -8.16 -13.92
CA GLU A 97 -2.77 -7.93 -15.35
C GLU A 97 -3.65 -6.69 -15.53
N MET A 98 -4.71 -6.57 -14.74
CA MET A 98 -5.62 -5.45 -14.76
C MET A 98 -5.98 -4.96 -13.36
N GLN A 99 -6.46 -3.72 -13.29
CA GLN A 99 -7.10 -3.20 -12.09
C GLN A 99 -8.34 -4.05 -11.76
N GLY A 100 -8.45 -4.48 -10.49
CA GLY A 100 -9.57 -5.28 -10.00
C GLY A 100 -9.35 -6.78 -10.05
N ASP A 101 -8.23 -7.26 -10.60
CA ASP A 101 -7.85 -8.66 -10.51
C ASP A 101 -7.58 -9.05 -9.05
N SER A 102 -8.05 -10.23 -8.67
CA SER A 102 -7.86 -10.75 -7.31
C SER A 102 -6.55 -11.51 -7.13
N VAL A 103 -5.85 -11.83 -8.21
CA VAL A 103 -4.64 -12.67 -8.23
C VAL A 103 -3.50 -11.89 -8.83
N ALA A 104 -2.43 -11.72 -8.05
CA ALA A 104 -1.20 -11.11 -8.55
C ALA A 104 -0.45 -12.08 -9.47
N LEU A 105 0.15 -11.56 -10.53
CA LEU A 105 1.08 -12.28 -11.40
C LEU A 105 2.42 -12.50 -10.70
N ALA A 106 2.85 -11.54 -9.88
CA ALA A 106 4.09 -11.57 -9.12
C ALA A 106 4.01 -10.58 -7.96
N MET A 107 4.80 -10.85 -6.92
CA MET A 107 4.86 -10.00 -5.72
C MET A 107 6.30 -9.71 -5.29
N GLY A 108 6.47 -8.56 -4.64
CA GLY A 108 7.70 -8.15 -4.01
C GLY A 108 7.39 -7.55 -2.64
N GLU A 109 8.22 -7.87 -1.67
CA GLU A 109 8.11 -7.35 -0.31
C GLU A 109 9.45 -6.78 0.13
N ALA A 110 9.43 -5.76 0.99
CA ALA A 110 10.63 -5.24 1.63
C ALA A 110 10.31 -4.63 2.99
N SER A 111 11.11 -4.97 3.99
CA SER A 111 11.01 -4.39 5.34
C SER A 111 11.61 -2.99 5.39
N VAL A 112 11.03 -2.15 6.23
CA VAL A 112 11.61 -0.88 6.66
C VAL A 112 12.52 -1.21 7.86
N ASP A 113 13.82 -0.95 7.72
CA ASP A 113 14.77 -1.17 8.83
C ASP A 113 14.34 -0.40 10.08
N ALA A 114 14.62 -0.97 11.26
CA ALA A 114 14.15 -0.51 12.58
C ALA A 114 14.55 0.93 12.95
N LEU A 115 15.47 1.55 12.20
CA LEU A 115 15.89 2.94 12.37
C LEU A 115 15.17 3.90 11.40
N GLY A 116 14.24 3.41 10.57
CA GLY A 116 13.56 4.20 9.52
C GLY A 116 14.47 4.60 8.35
N ASP A 117 15.69 4.05 8.31
CA ASP A 117 16.78 4.44 7.41
C ASP A 117 16.91 3.56 6.17
N SER A 118 15.97 2.63 5.92
CA SER A 118 15.93 1.93 4.63
C SER A 118 15.63 2.96 3.54
N PRO A 119 16.59 3.29 2.64
CA PRO A 119 16.50 4.51 1.84
C PRO A 119 15.29 4.50 0.89
N ASP A 120 14.78 3.33 0.51
CA ASP A 120 13.52 3.18 -0.23
C ASP A 120 12.95 1.75 -0.19
N ALA A 121 12.35 1.35 0.95
CA ALA A 121 11.71 0.03 1.05
C ALA A 121 10.61 -0.17 -0.02
N LEU A 122 9.84 0.87 -0.34
CA LEU A 122 8.80 0.81 -1.37
C LEU A 122 9.40 0.56 -2.77
N GLY A 123 10.41 1.33 -3.17
CA GLY A 123 11.11 1.11 -4.44
C GLY A 123 11.80 -0.25 -4.52
N CYS A 124 12.35 -0.75 -3.41
CA CYS A 124 12.87 -2.11 -3.30
C CYS A 124 11.78 -3.16 -3.53
N ALA A 125 10.62 -3.04 -2.87
CA ALA A 125 9.50 -3.96 -3.06
C ALA A 125 9.00 -3.93 -4.52
N ALA A 126 8.87 -2.75 -5.14
CA ALA A 126 8.49 -2.61 -6.54
C ALA A 126 9.50 -3.27 -7.50
N THR A 127 10.80 -3.07 -7.26
CA THR A 127 11.88 -3.69 -8.05
C THR A 127 11.87 -5.21 -7.91
N ARG A 128 11.63 -5.71 -6.69
CA ARG A 128 11.49 -7.15 -6.41
C ARG A 128 10.28 -7.75 -7.12
N ALA A 129 9.13 -7.07 -7.09
CA ALA A 129 7.92 -7.53 -7.78
C ALA A 129 8.12 -7.63 -9.30
N ARG A 130 8.78 -6.63 -9.91
CA ARG A 130 9.17 -6.68 -11.34
C ARG A 130 10.14 -7.82 -11.62
N THR A 131 11.15 -8.00 -10.77
CA THR A 131 12.10 -9.10 -10.92
C THR A 131 11.39 -10.46 -10.86
N ALA A 132 10.44 -10.62 -9.93
CA ALA A 132 9.59 -11.78 -9.80
C ALA A 132 8.78 -12.03 -11.10
N LEU A 133 8.16 -10.98 -11.63
CA LEU A 133 7.40 -11.01 -12.88
C LEU A 133 8.26 -11.45 -14.07
N HIS A 134 9.43 -10.86 -14.26
CA HIS A 134 10.26 -11.14 -15.44
C HIS A 134 11.01 -12.47 -15.38
N GLN A 135 11.43 -12.93 -14.19
CA GLN A 135 12.30 -14.10 -14.07
C GLN A 135 11.55 -15.39 -13.71
N TYR A 136 10.42 -15.32 -13.02
CA TYR A 136 9.82 -16.50 -12.36
C TYR A 136 8.43 -16.86 -12.87
N THR A 137 7.72 -15.99 -13.58
CA THR A 137 6.36 -16.29 -14.06
C THR A 137 6.33 -17.35 -15.15
N GLY A 138 7.31 -17.39 -16.06
CA GLY A 138 7.40 -18.40 -17.11
C GLY A 138 7.64 -19.83 -16.62
N GLY A 139 8.04 -20.02 -15.35
CA GLY A 139 8.29 -21.32 -14.73
C GLY A 139 7.51 -21.54 -13.43
N ALA A 140 6.48 -20.72 -13.15
CA ALA A 140 5.73 -20.79 -11.92
C ALA A 140 4.96 -22.13 -11.80
N PRO A 141 5.00 -22.80 -10.63
CA PRO A 141 4.12 -23.94 -10.39
C PRO A 141 2.64 -23.56 -10.52
N ALA A 142 1.80 -24.51 -10.92
CA ALA A 142 0.36 -24.24 -11.09
C ALA A 142 -0.28 -23.72 -9.79
N GLY A 143 -1.00 -22.60 -9.90
CA GLY A 143 -1.66 -21.95 -8.75
C GLY A 143 -0.68 -21.32 -7.75
N LYS A 144 0.54 -20.99 -8.19
CA LYS A 144 1.53 -20.28 -7.37
C LYS A 144 1.97 -18.98 -8.00
N VAL A 145 2.28 -18.02 -7.15
CA VAL A 145 2.84 -16.72 -7.49
C VAL A 145 4.24 -16.61 -6.90
N ALA A 146 5.16 -16.02 -7.65
CA ALA A 146 6.50 -15.73 -7.15
C ALA A 146 6.46 -14.49 -6.26
N LEU A 147 6.97 -14.63 -5.03
CA LEU A 147 7.19 -13.55 -4.09
C LEU A 147 8.68 -13.41 -3.82
N ILE A 148 9.25 -12.22 -4.05
CA ILE A 148 10.62 -11.90 -3.64
C ILE A 148 10.57 -10.98 -2.42
N GLY A 149 10.96 -11.50 -1.26
CA GLY A 149 11.05 -10.77 0.01
C GLY A 149 12.50 -10.64 0.50
N ASP A 150 12.67 -10.15 1.73
CA ASP A 150 14.00 -9.98 2.34
C ASP A 150 14.75 -11.31 2.53
N GLN A 151 14.02 -12.42 2.63
CA GLN A 151 14.58 -13.77 2.77
C GLN A 151 14.81 -14.48 1.41
N GLY A 152 14.54 -13.79 0.30
CA GLY A 152 14.69 -14.33 -1.06
C GLY A 152 13.35 -14.70 -1.71
N VAL A 153 13.42 -15.62 -2.69
CA VAL A 153 12.27 -16.04 -3.51
C VAL A 153 11.48 -17.13 -2.81
N THR A 154 10.16 -16.98 -2.76
CA THR A 154 9.21 -17.99 -2.29
C THR A 154 8.01 -18.15 -3.25
N TRP A 155 7.31 -19.28 -3.17
CA TRP A 155 6.12 -19.57 -3.98
C TRP A 155 4.88 -19.55 -3.09
N ILE A 156 4.06 -18.51 -3.21
CA ILE A 156 2.84 -18.34 -2.43
C ILE A 156 1.62 -18.81 -3.24
N PRO A 157 0.51 -19.21 -2.60
CA PRO A 157 -0.75 -19.46 -3.30
C PRO A 157 -1.19 -18.25 -4.14
N ALA A 158 -1.68 -18.52 -5.35
CA ALA A 158 -2.36 -17.56 -6.21
C ALA A 158 -3.79 -17.29 -5.72
#